data_AF-S7VMG5-F1
#
_entry.id   AF-S7VMG5-F1
#
_cell.length_a   1.000
_cell.length_b   1.000
_cell.length_c   1.000
_cell.angle_alpha   90.00
_cell.angle_beta   90.00
_cell.angle_gamma   90.00
#
_symmetry.space_group_name_H-M   'P 1'
#
loop_
_entity.id
_entity.type
_entity.pdbx_description
1 polymer ?
#
loop_
_entity_poly.entity_id
_entity_poly.type
_entity_poly.pdbx_seq_one_letter_code
_entity_poly.pdbx_strand_id
1 'polypeptide(L)'
;MVIGWTYFSAFFRRTLLANKLDPELPGYIGEKFNHFLPNALGIKPIIQYLVENPDILYYNMVAFTIIEGIVGLFIIFGLFTRLMSIGVFGLAMGILLGSGWIGTTCLDEWQIGVLGIATGFLLFLTGSGRVSLDNYLMNRNVAFTKRNGLHG
;
A
#
# COMPACT_ATOMS: atom_id res chain seq x y z
N MET A 1 -2.63 -11.55 6.55
CA MET A 1 -1.30 -12.11 6.22
C MET A 1 -0.97 -12.02 4.73
N VAL A 2 -1.76 -12.64 3.82
CA VAL A 2 -1.46 -12.64 2.36
C VAL A 2 -1.28 -11.22 1.79
N ILE A 3 -2.23 -10.31 2.04
CA ILE A 3 -2.13 -8.93 1.54
C ILE A 3 -0.94 -8.16 2.14
N GLY A 4 -0.58 -8.44 3.40
CA GLY A 4 0.58 -7.83 4.04
C GLY A 4 1.89 -8.25 3.38
N TRP A 5 1.98 -9.53 2.98
CA TRP A 5 3.11 -10.03 2.20
C TRP A 5 3.18 -9.40 0.81
N THR A 6 2.06 -9.16 0.14
CA THR A 6 2.03 -8.49 -1.17
C THR A 6 2.74 -7.13 -1.12
N TYR A 7 2.40 -6.27 -0.15
CA TYR A 7 3.05 -4.96 0.00
C TYR A 7 4.48 -5.05 0.55
N PHE A 8 4.73 -5.90 1.55
CA PHE A 8 6.06 -6.03 2.13
C PHE A 8 7.08 -6.58 1.12
N SER A 9 6.68 -7.56 0.30
CA SER A 9 7.55 -8.12 -0.74
C SER A 9 7.86 -7.11 -1.85
N ALA A 10 6.96 -6.18 -2.15
CA ALA A 10 7.23 -5.07 -3.07
C ALA A 10 8.32 -4.14 -2.50
N PHE A 11 8.20 -3.75 -1.23
CA PHE A 11 9.23 -2.98 -0.52
C PHE A 11 10.58 -3.69 -0.51
N PHE A 12 10.61 -4.96 -0.10
CA PHE A 12 11.82 -5.76 0.00
C PHE A 12 12.52 -5.91 -1.36
N ARG A 13 11.75 -6.10 -2.43
CA ARG A 13 12.29 -6.21 -3.78
C ARG A 13 12.98 -4.93 -4.25
N ARG A 14 12.38 -3.78 -3.98
CA ARG A 14 12.86 -2.47 -4.45
C ARG A 14 14.05 -1.92 -3.66
N THR A 15 14.25 -2.41 -2.44
CA THR A 15 15.31 -1.93 -1.53
C THR A 15 16.48 -2.90 -1.44
N LEU A 16 16.22 -4.20 -1.29
CA LEU A 16 17.25 -5.19 -0.96
C LEU A 16 17.64 -6.11 -2.13
N LEU A 17 16.72 -6.43 -3.06
CA LEU A 17 17.02 -7.35 -4.17
C LEU A 17 17.48 -6.66 -5.44
N ALA A 18 16.73 -5.64 -5.86
CA ALA A 18 17.03 -4.86 -7.04
C ALA A 18 16.78 -3.41 -6.63
N ASN A 19 17.84 -2.60 -6.57
CA ASN A 19 17.76 -1.20 -6.18
C ASN A 19 17.04 -0.39 -7.28
N LYS A 20 15.72 -0.54 -7.36
CA LYS A 20 14.84 0.05 -8.38
C LYS A 20 14.31 1.43 -7.99
N LEU A 21 14.76 1.93 -6.84
CA LEU A 21 14.48 3.27 -6.37
C LEU A 21 15.49 4.28 -6.89
N ASP A 22 16.68 3.84 -7.32
CA ASP A 22 17.72 4.71 -7.83
C ASP A 22 17.36 5.24 -9.23
N PRO A 23 17.22 6.57 -9.43
CA PRO A 23 16.96 7.17 -10.74
C PRO A 23 18.09 6.94 -11.75
N GLU A 24 19.33 6.67 -11.29
CA GLU A 24 20.50 6.51 -12.15
C GLU A 24 20.64 5.07 -12.69
N LEU A 25 19.89 4.11 -12.13
CA LEU A 25 19.98 2.71 -12.52
C LEU A 25 18.93 2.33 -13.57
N PRO A 26 19.28 1.45 -14.54
CA PRO A 26 18.32 0.93 -15.50
C PRO A 26 17.22 0.14 -14.79
N GLY A 27 15.97 0.50 -15.04
CA GLY A 27 14.80 -0.10 -14.39
C GLY A 27 14.27 0.67 -13.18
N TYR A 28 14.62 1.95 -13.05
CA TYR A 28 13.97 2.90 -12.14
C TYR A 28 12.45 2.83 -12.25
N ILE A 29 11.78 2.69 -11.11
CA ILE A 29 10.32 2.51 -11.09
C ILE A 29 9.56 3.76 -11.55
N GLY A 30 10.15 4.95 -11.43
CA GLY A 30 9.52 6.21 -11.86
C GLY A 30 9.26 6.27 -13.36
N GLU A 31 10.03 5.56 -14.19
CA GLU A 31 9.79 5.45 -15.63
C GLU A 31 8.42 4.83 -15.95
N LYS A 32 7.86 4.02 -15.05
CA LYS A 32 6.51 3.48 -15.23
C LYS A 32 5.43 4.57 -15.24
N PHE A 33 5.68 5.73 -14.64
CA PHE A 33 4.72 6.83 -14.62
C PHE A 33 4.50 7.43 -16.02
N ASN A 34 5.49 7.33 -16.92
CA ASN A 34 5.33 7.70 -18.33
C ASN A 34 4.28 6.82 -19.03
N HIS A 35 4.24 5.52 -18.70
CA HIS A 35 3.22 4.60 -19.20
C HIS A 35 1.85 4.78 -18.53
N PHE A 36 1.82 5.24 -17.28
CA PHE A 36 0.58 5.51 -16.52
C PHE A 36 -0.11 6.82 -16.95
N LEU A 37 0.65 7.86 -17.28
CA LEU A 37 0.13 9.18 -17.63
C LEU A 37 -1.04 9.20 -18.65
N PRO A 38 -0.98 8.50 -19.80
CA PRO A 38 -2.08 8.52 -20.76
C PRO A 38 -3.36 7.84 -20.25
N ASN A 39 -3.24 6.93 -19.28
CA ASN A 39 -4.29 6.00 -18.87
C ASN A 39 -4.83 6.24 -17.46
N ALA A 40 -4.20 7.15 -16.72
CA ALA A 40 -4.55 7.47 -15.35
C ALA A 40 -6.02 7.92 -15.23
N LEU A 41 -6.73 7.34 -14.26
CA LEU A 41 -8.14 7.63 -14.03
C LEU A 41 -8.28 8.69 -12.94
N GLY A 42 -8.73 9.90 -13.29
CA GLY A 42 -9.02 10.98 -12.34
C GLY A 42 -7.80 11.69 -11.73
N ILE A 43 -6.59 11.14 -11.84
CA ILE A 43 -5.35 11.71 -11.27
C ILE A 43 -4.30 12.13 -12.31
N LYS A 44 -4.70 12.22 -13.58
CA LYS A 44 -3.80 12.57 -14.69
C LYS A 44 -2.97 13.85 -14.48
N PRO A 45 -3.52 14.98 -13.98
CA PRO A 45 -2.73 16.19 -13.73
C PRO A 45 -1.65 16.00 -12.66
N ILE A 46 -1.91 15.16 -11.65
CA ILE A 46 -0.96 14.85 -10.58
C ILE A 46 0.20 14.02 -11.14
N ILE A 47 -0.10 13.00 -11.94
CA ILE A 47 0.92 12.17 -12.58
C ILE A 47 1.76 13.00 -13.55
N GLN A 48 1.12 13.88 -14.33
CA GLN A 48 1.85 14.78 -15.23
C GLN A 48 2.84 15.65 -14.48
N TYR A 49 2.40 16.28 -13.38
CA TYR A 49 3.27 17.09 -12.54
C TYR A 49 4.45 16.29 -11.97
N LEU A 50 4.24 15.04 -11.54
CA LEU A 50 5.32 14.19 -11.05
C LEU A 50 6.31 13.80 -12.15
N VAL A 51 5.83 13.49 -13.36
CA VAL A 51 6.69 13.18 -14.51
C VAL A 51 7.53 14.40 -14.93
N GLU A 52 6.93 15.60 -14.90
CA GLU A 52 7.62 16.85 -15.21
C GLU A 52 8.62 17.28 -14.11
N ASN A 53 8.48 16.77 -12.88
CA ASN A 53 9.34 17.08 -11.73
C ASN A 53 9.97 15.79 -11.14
N PRO A 54 11.06 15.27 -11.75
CA PRO A 54 11.63 13.97 -11.41
C PRO A 54 12.12 13.86 -9.95
N ASP A 55 12.63 14.94 -9.37
CA ASP A 55 13.04 14.98 -7.95
C ASP A 55 11.84 14.71 -7.03
N ILE A 56 10.70 15.34 -7.32
CA ILE A 56 9.47 15.18 -6.55
C ILE A 56 8.92 13.77 -6.72
N LEU A 57 8.97 13.21 -7.93
CA LEU A 57 8.58 11.83 -8.20
C LEU A 57 9.43 10.84 -7.40
N TYR A 58 10.74 11.05 -7.31
CA TYR A 58 11.63 10.22 -6.50
C TYR A 58 11.21 10.22 -5.03
N TYR A 59 11.03 11.40 -4.42
CA TYR A 59 10.60 11.47 -3.01
C TYR A 59 9.25 10.79 -2.77
N ASN A 60 8.30 10.93 -3.70
CA ASN A 60 7.01 10.23 -3.62
C ASN A 60 7.17 8.72 -3.72
N MET A 61 8.07 8.22 -4.58
CA MET A 61 8.36 6.78 -4.72
C MET A 61 9.05 6.19 -3.51
N VAL A 62 9.98 6.94 -2.90
CA VAL A 62 10.60 6.55 -1.64
C VAL A 62 9.54 6.49 -0.53
N ALA A 63 8.73 7.53 -0.38
CA ALA A 63 7.67 7.58 0.62
C ALA A 63 6.65 6.45 0.44
N PHE A 64 6.17 6.22 -0.79
CA PHE A 64 5.24 5.14 -1.11
C PHE A 64 5.82 3.78 -0.75
N THR A 65 7.09 3.54 -1.09
CA THR A 65 7.78 2.27 -0.80
C THR A 65 7.95 2.05 0.71
N ILE A 66 8.30 3.09 1.48
CA ILE A 66 8.38 3.01 2.94
C ILE A 66 7.01 2.68 3.55
N ILE A 67 5.94 3.34 3.08
CA ILE A 67 4.57 3.08 3.53
C ILE A 67 4.16 1.63 3.23
N GLU A 68 4.43 1.12 2.03
CA GLU A 68 4.19 -0.29 1.68
C GLU A 68 4.91 -1.25 2.63
N GLY A 69 6.16 -0.97 2.97
CA GLY A 69 6.94 -1.77 3.92
C GLY A 69 6.33 -1.78 5.31
N ILE A 70 5.98 -0.61 5.85
CA ILE A 70 5.41 -0.48 7.20
C ILE A 70 4.02 -1.13 7.27
N VAL A 71 3.12 -0.78 6.36
CA VAL A 71 1.76 -1.31 6.31
C VAL A 71 1.79 -2.82 6.09
N GLY A 72 2.62 -3.29 5.16
CA GLY A 72 2.78 -4.71 4.88
C GLY A 72 3.25 -5.49 6.12
N LEU A 73 4.28 -5.00 6.79
CA LEU A 73 4.84 -5.62 7.98
C LEU A 73 3.84 -5.65 9.14
N PHE A 74 3.12 -4.55 9.39
CA PHE A 74 2.15 -4.46 10.48
C PHE A 74 0.94 -5.35 10.23
N ILE A 75 0.49 -5.50 8.99
CA ILE A 75 -0.57 -6.46 8.62
C ILE A 75 -0.10 -7.92 8.75
N ILE A 76 1.19 -8.21 8.51
CA ILE A 76 1.75 -9.56 8.74
C ILE A 76 1.72 -9.90 10.22
N PHE A 77 2.17 -8.98 11.09
CA PHE A 77 2.13 -9.18 12.55
C PHE A 77 0.72 -9.05 13.15
N GLY A 78 -0.22 -8.46 12.42
CA GLY A 78 -1.57 -8.22 12.90
C GLY A 78 -1.62 -7.13 13.98
N LEU A 79 -0.88 -6.04 13.76
CA LEU A 79 -0.81 -4.85 14.59
C LEU A 79 -1.65 -3.71 14.00
N PHE A 80 -2.46 -3.07 14.84
CA PHE A 80 -3.35 -1.97 14.49
C PHE A 80 -4.16 -2.22 13.20
N THR A 81 -4.76 -3.41 13.06
CA THR A 81 -5.27 -3.89 11.76
C THR A 81 -6.30 -2.97 11.12
N ARG A 82 -7.13 -2.27 11.91
CA ARG A 82 -8.11 -1.29 11.40
C ARG A 82 -7.48 0.01 10.89
N LEU A 83 -6.37 0.43 11.49
CA LEU A 83 -5.62 1.60 11.00
C LEU A 83 -4.84 1.20 9.75
N MET A 84 -4.18 0.04 9.80
CA MET A 84 -3.42 -0.49 8.67
C MET A 84 -4.30 -0.83 7.47
N SER A 85 -5.57 -1.18 7.68
CA SER A 85 -6.51 -1.42 6.58
C SER A 85 -6.83 -0.15 5.78
N ILE A 86 -6.82 1.02 6.42
CA ILE A 86 -6.90 2.32 5.72
C ILE A 86 -5.64 2.52 4.86
N GLY A 87 -4.46 2.17 5.39
CA GLY A 87 -3.21 2.19 4.64
C GLY A 87 -3.26 1.28 3.40
N VAL A 88 -3.71 0.03 3.56
CA VAL A 88 -3.92 -0.91 2.44
C VAL A 88 -4.88 -0.32 1.41
N PHE A 89 -5.98 0.28 1.85
CA PHE A 89 -6.96 0.89 0.97
C PHE A 89 -6.35 2.05 0.17
N GLY A 90 -5.58 2.93 0.81
CA GLY A 90 -4.90 4.04 0.16
C GLY A 90 -3.85 3.59 -0.86
N LEU A 91 -3.04 2.59 -0.52
CA LEU A 91 -2.06 2.00 -1.44
C LEU A 91 -2.74 1.36 -2.66
N ALA A 92 -3.81 0.61 -2.43
CA ALA A 92 -4.58 -0.03 -3.50
C ALA A 92 -5.25 0.98 -4.44
N MET A 93 -5.84 2.04 -3.88
CA MET A 93 -6.42 3.14 -4.65
C MET A 93 -5.35 3.88 -5.46
N GLY A 94 -4.19 4.18 -4.87
CA GLY A 94 -3.09 4.83 -5.57
C GLY A 94 -2.62 4.04 -6.80
N ILE A 95 -2.50 2.72 -6.67
CA ILE A 95 -2.13 1.83 -7.79
C ILE A 95 -3.22 1.84 -8.87
N LEU A 96 -4.50 1.69 -8.50
CA LEU A 96 -5.61 1.61 -9.45
C LEU A 96 -5.84 2.90 -10.22
N LEU A 97 -5.83 4.04 -9.52
CA LEU A 97 -5.99 5.36 -10.12
C LEU A 97 -4.79 5.69 -11.02
N GLY A 98 -3.60 5.23 -10.63
CA GLY A 98 -2.37 5.38 -11.39
C GLY A 98 -2.39 4.58 -12.69
N SER A 99 -2.62 3.28 -12.59
CA SER A 99 -2.50 2.39 -13.75
C SER A 99 -3.65 2.54 -14.75
N GLY A 100 -4.87 2.83 -14.29
CA GLY A 100 -6.08 2.76 -15.12
C GLY A 100 -6.33 1.35 -15.68
N TRP A 101 -7.48 1.09 -16.29
CA TRP A 101 -7.78 -0.23 -16.91
C TRP A 101 -7.36 -0.24 -18.38
N ILE A 102 -6.25 -0.89 -18.69
CA ILE A 102 -5.63 -1.00 -20.02
C ILE A 102 -5.63 -2.46 -20.53
N GLY A 103 -6.48 -3.32 -19.96
CA GLY A 103 -6.54 -4.74 -20.33
C GLY A 103 -5.38 -5.55 -19.75
N THR A 104 -4.72 -6.37 -20.57
CA THR A 104 -3.72 -7.34 -20.08
C THR A 104 -2.39 -6.73 -19.64
N THR A 105 -2.08 -5.50 -20.05
CA THR A 105 -0.80 -4.83 -19.76
C THR A 105 -0.72 -4.27 -18.34
N CYS A 106 -1.86 -3.98 -17.72
CA CYS A 106 -1.97 -3.52 -16.33
C CYS A 106 -2.67 -4.56 -15.44
N LEU A 107 -2.74 -5.82 -15.89
CA LEU A 107 -3.46 -6.89 -15.20
C LEU A 107 -2.92 -7.08 -13.78
N ASP A 108 -1.60 -7.06 -13.62
CA ASP A 108 -0.93 -7.24 -12.34
C ASP A 108 -1.25 -6.10 -11.36
N GLU A 109 -1.15 -4.85 -11.82
CA GLU A 109 -1.48 -3.66 -11.02
C GLU A 109 -2.95 -3.66 -10.60
N TRP A 110 -3.87 -4.04 -11.50
CA TRP A 110 -5.29 -4.12 -11.21
C TRP A 110 -5.66 -5.25 -10.25
N GLN A 111 -5.06 -6.43 -10.40
CA GLN A 111 -5.27 -7.54 -9.49
C GLN A 111 -4.85 -7.17 -8.07
N ILE A 112 -3.65 -6.60 -7.91
CA ILE A 112 -3.15 -6.14 -6.61
C ILE A 112 -4.08 -5.04 -6.06
N GLY A 113 -4.52 -4.11 -6.91
CA GLY A 113 -5.44 -3.04 -6.55
C GLY A 113 -6.79 -3.53 -6.02
N VAL A 114 -7.51 -4.35 -6.80
CA VAL A 114 -8.85 -4.83 -6.40
C VAL A 114 -8.76 -5.76 -5.20
N LEU A 115 -7.74 -6.63 -5.13
CA LEU A 115 -7.49 -7.46 -3.95
C LEU A 115 -7.20 -6.61 -2.71
N GLY A 116 -6.42 -5.54 -2.87
CA GLY A 116 -6.13 -4.57 -1.81
C GLY A 116 -7.37 -3.86 -1.30
N ILE A 117 -8.23 -3.36 -2.19
CA ILE A 117 -9.50 -2.72 -1.81
C ILE A 117 -10.41 -3.70 -1.07
N ALA A 118 -10.65 -4.89 -1.64
CA ALA A 118 -11.54 -5.88 -1.04
C ALA A 118 -11.04 -6.34 0.34
N THR A 119 -9.74 -6.64 0.44
CA THR A 119 -9.14 -7.10 1.70
C THR A 119 -9.04 -5.97 2.73
N GLY A 120 -8.68 -4.75 2.30
CA GLY A 120 -8.64 -3.57 3.15
C GLY A 120 -10.01 -3.25 3.74
N PHE A 121 -11.05 -3.28 2.92
CA PHE A 121 -12.43 -3.07 3.39
C PHE A 121 -12.88 -4.16 4.35
N LEU A 122 -12.60 -5.42 4.03
CA LEU A 122 -12.92 -6.54 4.90
C LEU A 122 -12.22 -6.41 6.27
N LEU A 123 -10.91 -6.14 6.29
CA LEU A 123 -10.14 -5.97 7.53
C LEU A 123 -10.59 -4.77 8.35
N PHE A 124 -11.05 -3.70 7.69
CA PHE A 124 -11.63 -2.55 8.36
C PHE A 124 -12.90 -2.92 9.13
N LEU A 125 -13.79 -3.69 8.49
CA LEU A 125 -15.05 -4.13 9.09
C LEU A 125 -14.86 -5.22 10.16
N THR A 126 -14.12 -6.28 9.82
CA THR A 126 -13.98 -7.46 10.69
C THR A 126 -12.95 -7.28 11.80
N GLY A 127 -11.99 -6.35 11.64
CA GLY A 127 -10.88 -6.20 12.56
C GLY A 127 -9.89 -7.37 12.49
N SER A 128 -9.10 -7.52 13.56
CA SER A 128 -8.01 -8.49 13.65
C SER A 128 -8.52 -9.91 13.97
N GLY A 129 -7.82 -10.93 13.46
CA GLY A 129 -8.17 -12.34 13.65
C GLY A 129 -7.72 -12.93 15.00
N ARG A 130 -8.11 -14.18 15.29
CA ARG A 130 -7.78 -14.88 16.56
C ARG A 130 -6.28 -14.99 16.83
N VAL A 131 -5.47 -15.16 15.78
CA VAL A 131 -3.99 -15.23 15.81
C VAL A 131 -3.40 -13.90 15.33
N SER A 132 -3.70 -12.81 16.04
CA SER A 132 -3.13 -11.48 15.77
C SER A 132 -2.51 -10.92 17.05
N LEU A 133 -1.45 -10.10 16.93
CA LEU A 133 -0.90 -9.40 18.08
C LEU A 133 -1.94 -8.47 18.71
N ASP A 134 -2.81 -7.86 17.91
CA ASP A 134 -3.93 -7.04 18.40
C ASP A 134 -4.82 -7.83 19.36
N ASN A 135 -5.23 -9.05 18.99
CA ASN A 135 -6.06 -9.89 19.85
C ASN A 135 -5.30 -10.38 21.10
N TYR A 136 -3.98 -10.62 20.98
CA TYR A 136 -3.13 -10.94 22.13
C TYR A 136 -3.02 -9.77 23.13
N LEU A 137 -2.85 -8.55 22.63
CA LEU A 137 -2.79 -7.32 23.41
C LEU A 137 -4.15 -6.99 24.04
N MET A 138 -5.25 -7.21 23.32
CA MET A 138 -6.62 -7.12 23.86
C MET A 138 -6.84 -8.07 25.04
N ASN A 139 -6.44 -9.33 24.91
CA ASN A 139 -6.58 -10.32 25.98
C ASN A 139 -5.68 -10.07 27.20
N ARG A 140 -4.56 -9.36 27.01
CA ARG A 140 -3.63 -8.94 28.08
C ARG A 140 -4.07 -7.67 28.82
N ASN A 141 -5.19 -7.04 28.43
CA ASN A 141 -5.79 -5.89 29.13
C ASN A 141 -4.85 -4.66 29.25
N VAL A 142 -3.98 -4.44 28.26
CA VAL A 142 -3.07 -3.28 28.20
C VAL A 142 -3.86 -1.96 28.10
N ALA A 143 -3.32 -0.88 28.69
CA ALA A 143 -4.04 0.38 28.88
C ALA A 143 -4.54 1.04 27.58
N PHE A 144 -3.84 0.88 26.46
CA PHE A 144 -4.25 1.40 25.14
C PHE A 144 -5.48 0.68 24.57
N THR A 145 -5.80 -0.51 25.08
CA THR A 145 -6.91 -1.35 24.62
C THR A 145 -8.17 -1.19 25.46
N LYS A 146 -8.09 -0.46 26.58
CA LYS A 146 -9.28 -0.09 27.36
C LYS A 146 -10.05 0.99 26.63
N ARG A 147 -11.21 0.60 26.08
CA ARG A 147 -12.21 1.50 25.53
C ARG A 147 -12.83 2.30 26.68
N ASN A 148 -12.24 3.44 27.04
CA ASN A 148 -12.94 4.43 27.86
C ASN A 148 -14.04 5.06 27.00
N GLY A 149 -15.28 4.58 27.17
CA GLY A 149 -16.50 5.23 26.69
C GLY A 149 -17.00 4.76 25.33
N LEU A 150 -18.03 3.90 25.35
CA LEU A 150 -19.24 3.97 24.52
C LEU A 150 -20.06 2.71 24.82
N HIS A 151 -20.78 2.78 25.96
CA HIS A 151 -22.09 2.16 26.09
C HIS A 151 -23.06 2.98 25.25
N GLY A 152 -23.88 2.29 24.45
CA GLY A 152 -24.85 2.85 23.51
C GLY A 152 -25.20 1.78 22.50
#